data_AF-A0A357JCN1-F1
#
_entry.id   AF-A0A357JCN1-F1
#
_cell.length_a   1.000
_cell.length_b   1.000
_cell.length_c   1.000
_cell.angle_alpha   90.00
_cell.angle_beta   90.00
_cell.angle_gamma   90.00
#
_symmetry.space_group_name_H-M   'P 1'
#
loop_
_entity.id
_entity.type
_entity.pdbx_description
1 polymer ?
#
loop_
_entity_poly.entity_id
_entity_poly.type
_entity_poly.pdbx_seq_one_letter_code
_entity_poly.pdbx_strand_id
1 'polypeptide(L)'
;MDINKKMDINEIKKIDKENNGELIDESLTSFVTLRNINKIYSNNVQAVFDFNLDIDKNDFVVLVGPSGCGKSTTLRMIAGLESITAGDLYIDGVYANDLEPKNRDIAMVFQSYALYPHMSVAGNMSFGLKNRKVPTQQFDKEGEPLKAINRGLIRDLERESKNLELFKQDCINDKVLEKIPEIDRDLNEIKTKIDYLKVNPVDVYKNKHLPKEEIRKRVMDAAQILQISEYLDRKPKALSGGQCQRVALGRAIVRNAKVFLMDEPL
;
A
#
# COMPACT_ATOMS: atom_id res chain seq x y z
N MET A 1 1.98 32.60 6.24
CA MET A 1 2.31 31.27 6.80
C MET A 1 3.11 30.56 5.73
N ASP A 2 4.40 30.38 5.98
CA ASP A 2 5.36 29.93 4.96
C ASP A 2 5.10 28.48 4.52
N ILE A 3 4.89 28.30 3.22
CA ILE A 3 4.63 27.03 2.53
C ILE A 3 5.95 26.24 2.29
N ASN A 4 7.07 26.70 2.85
CA ASN A 4 8.42 26.16 2.58
C ASN A 4 9.10 25.48 3.78
N LYS A 5 8.33 25.00 4.77
CA LYS A 5 8.94 24.20 5.85
C LYS A 5 9.13 22.76 5.35
N LYS A 6 10.25 22.51 4.66
CA LYS A 6 10.80 21.15 4.49
C LYS A 6 10.92 20.53 5.88
N MET A 7 10.19 19.46 6.15
CA MET A 7 10.38 18.68 7.37
C MET A 7 11.81 18.15 7.40
N ASP A 8 12.49 18.30 8.53
CA ASP A 8 13.87 17.85 8.71
C ASP A 8 13.92 16.31 8.62
N ILE A 9 14.97 15.75 8.02
CA ILE A 9 15.22 14.30 7.98
C ILE A 9 15.22 13.68 9.39
N ASN A 10 15.52 14.49 10.42
CA ASN A 10 15.43 14.06 11.81
C ASN A 10 14.01 14.08 12.39
N GLU A 11 13.09 14.91 11.87
CA GLU A 11 11.65 14.84 12.18
C GLU A 11 11.02 13.61 11.51
N ILE A 12 11.45 13.28 10.29
CA ILE A 12 11.03 12.09 9.53
C ILE A 12 11.38 10.80 10.30
N LYS A 13 12.59 10.68 10.85
CA LYS A 13 13.01 9.53 11.68
C LYS A 13 12.26 9.41 13.01
N LYS A 14 11.58 10.47 13.45
CA LYS A 14 10.78 10.48 14.68
C LYS A 14 9.40 9.88 14.44
N ILE A 15 8.77 10.24 13.32
CA ILE A 15 7.48 9.68 12.85
C ILE A 15 7.60 8.19 12.52
N ASP A 16 8.76 7.75 12.03
CA ASP A 16 9.10 6.36 11.68
C ASP A 16 8.92 5.36 12.85
N LYS A 17 9.01 5.81 14.12
CA LYS A 17 8.87 4.91 15.29
C LYS A 17 7.43 4.71 15.76
N GLU A 18 6.57 5.72 15.67
CA GLU A 18 5.22 5.67 16.25
C GLU A 18 4.20 4.92 15.37
N ASN A 19 4.48 4.78 14.07
CA ASN A 19 3.56 4.24 13.06
C ASN A 19 4.02 2.91 12.43
N ASN A 20 4.66 2.02 13.20
CA ASN A 20 5.12 0.71 12.70
C ASN A 20 6.15 0.79 11.54
N GLY A 21 6.85 1.91 11.37
CA GLY A 21 7.80 2.14 10.27
C GLY A 21 7.19 2.76 9.00
N GLU A 22 5.95 3.26 9.06
CA GLU A 22 5.30 3.98 7.97
C GLU A 22 5.28 5.49 8.27
N LEU A 23 5.78 6.32 7.35
CA LEU A 23 5.72 7.77 7.47
C LEU A 23 4.34 8.25 7.02
N ILE A 24 3.52 8.77 7.93
CA ILE A 24 2.14 9.19 7.65
C ILE A 24 2.04 10.72 7.78
N ASP A 25 1.42 11.37 6.80
CA ASP A 25 1.03 12.78 6.87
C ASP A 25 -0.49 12.89 7.02
N GLU A 26 -0.94 13.06 8.26
CA GLU A 26 -2.37 13.18 8.61
C GLU A 26 -3.02 14.50 8.14
N SER A 27 -2.22 15.48 7.70
CA SER A 27 -2.75 16.74 7.19
C SER A 27 -3.28 16.63 5.76
N LEU A 28 -2.93 15.56 5.03
CA LEU A 28 -3.35 15.33 3.67
C LEU A 28 -4.82 14.87 3.62
N THR A 29 -5.63 15.59 2.86
CA THR A 29 -7.03 15.24 2.62
C THR A 29 -7.22 14.30 1.43
N SER A 30 -6.29 14.32 0.49
CA SER A 30 -6.36 13.55 -0.75
C SER A 30 -5.84 12.13 -0.58
N PHE A 31 -6.37 11.22 -1.40
CA PHE A 31 -6.05 9.80 -1.31
C PHE A 31 -4.74 9.43 -1.99
N VAL A 32 -4.41 10.07 -3.12
CA VAL A 32 -3.08 9.99 -3.71
C VAL A 32 -2.57 11.40 -3.91
N THR A 33 -1.37 11.67 -3.39
CA THR A 33 -0.74 12.98 -3.49
C THR A 33 0.67 12.82 -4.06
N LEU A 34 0.94 13.56 -5.14
CA LEU A 34 2.25 13.71 -5.76
C LEU A 34 2.71 15.15 -5.52
N ARG A 35 3.85 15.33 -4.85
CA ARG A 35 4.47 16.64 -4.61
C ARG A 35 5.86 16.68 -5.26
N ASN A 36 6.06 17.66 -6.14
CA ASN A 36 7.32 17.95 -6.79
C ASN A 36 8.02 16.73 -7.41
N ILE A 37 7.24 15.83 -8.02
CA ILE A 37 7.75 14.55 -8.51
C ILE A 37 8.62 14.76 -9.75
N ASN A 38 9.85 14.26 -9.66
CA ASN A 38 10.83 14.28 -10.73
C ASN A 38 11.32 12.86 -11.01
N LYS A 39 11.52 12.56 -12.30
CA LYS A 39 12.15 11.33 -12.74
C LYS A 39 13.28 11.62 -13.73
N ILE A 40 14.48 11.24 -13.35
CA ILE A 40 15.68 11.26 -14.19
C ILE A 40 16.19 9.82 -14.30
N TYR A 41 16.37 9.34 -15.53
CA TYR A 41 16.96 8.04 -15.80
C TYR A 41 18.48 8.08 -15.73
N SER A 42 19.13 6.92 -15.63
CA SER A 42 20.59 6.80 -15.50
C SER A 42 21.39 7.40 -16.67
N ASN A 43 20.74 7.59 -17.82
CA ASN A 43 21.31 8.29 -18.99
C ASN A 43 21.15 9.82 -18.91
N ASN A 44 20.82 10.36 -17.74
CA ASN A 44 20.55 11.79 -17.48
C ASN A 44 19.37 12.37 -18.27
N VAL A 45 18.49 11.54 -18.82
CA VAL A 45 17.24 12.02 -19.43
C VAL A 45 16.19 12.21 -18.35
N GLN A 46 15.72 13.44 -18.21
CA GLN A 46 14.59 13.77 -17.35
C GLN A 46 13.28 13.47 -18.09
N ALA A 47 12.49 12.54 -17.54
CA ALA A 47 11.24 12.07 -18.13
C ALA A 47 10.00 12.66 -17.46
N VAL A 48 10.11 13.10 -16.20
CA VAL A 48 9.04 13.79 -15.46
C VAL A 48 9.65 14.97 -14.75
N PHE A 49 9.00 16.13 -14.86
CA PHE A 49 9.45 17.43 -14.38
C PHE A 49 8.44 17.98 -13.39
N ASP A 50 8.85 18.16 -12.13
CA ASP A 50 8.09 18.83 -11.06
C ASP A 50 6.58 18.55 -11.08
N PHE A 51 6.22 17.28 -11.16
CA PHE A 51 4.83 16.87 -11.31
C PHE A 51 4.11 16.92 -9.96
N ASN A 52 2.98 17.62 -9.92
CA ASN A 52 2.16 17.82 -8.73
C ASN A 52 0.72 17.45 -9.04
N LEU A 53 0.10 16.60 -8.22
CA LEU A 53 -1.27 16.16 -8.40
C LEU A 53 -1.85 15.64 -7.10
N ASP A 54 -3.08 16.04 -6.80
CA ASP A 54 -3.89 15.50 -5.72
C ASP A 54 -5.11 14.77 -6.32
N ILE A 55 -5.40 13.58 -5.80
CA ILE A 55 -6.49 12.72 -6.24
C ILE A 55 -7.30 12.30 -5.02
N ASP A 56 -8.59 12.60 -5.00
CA ASP A 56 -9.47 12.26 -3.89
C ASP A 56 -10.07 10.85 -4.05
N LYS A 57 -10.69 10.34 -2.97
CA LYS A 57 -11.33 9.00 -3.00
C LYS A 57 -12.44 8.99 -4.05
N ASN A 58 -12.43 7.95 -4.90
CA ASN A 58 -13.38 7.72 -5.99
C ASN A 58 -13.24 8.65 -7.20
N ASP A 59 -12.19 9.47 -7.27
CA ASP A 59 -11.90 10.21 -8.49
C ASP A 59 -11.51 9.28 -9.64
N PHE A 60 -11.92 9.68 -10.84
CA PHE A 60 -11.49 9.06 -12.09
C PHE A 60 -10.62 10.04 -12.87
N VAL A 61 -9.30 9.84 -12.79
CA VAL A 61 -8.31 10.75 -13.40
C VAL A 61 -7.75 10.14 -14.68
N VAL A 62 -7.67 10.97 -15.74
CA VAL A 62 -7.09 10.57 -17.02
C VAL A 62 -5.88 11.45 -17.32
N LEU A 63 -4.71 10.83 -17.47
CA LEU A 63 -3.50 11.52 -17.94
C LEU A 63 -3.42 11.45 -19.47
N VAL A 64 -3.51 12.59 -20.15
CA VAL A 64 -3.44 12.69 -21.61
C VAL A 64 -2.21 13.49 -22.05
N GLY A 65 -1.64 13.13 -23.19
CA GLY A 65 -0.50 13.84 -23.77
C GLY A 65 0.21 13.03 -24.86
N PRO A 66 1.14 13.64 -25.63
CA PRO A 66 1.87 12.99 -26.72
C PRO A 66 2.65 11.75 -26.30
N SER A 67 3.09 10.94 -27.26
CA SER A 67 4.02 9.83 -26.98
C SER A 67 5.30 10.37 -26.34
N GLY A 68 5.79 9.69 -25.31
CA GLY A 68 7.00 10.08 -24.58
C GLY A 68 6.82 11.19 -23.53
N CYS A 69 5.63 11.73 -23.30
CA CYS A 69 5.42 12.82 -22.32
C CYS A 69 5.41 12.39 -20.84
N GLY A 70 5.82 11.15 -20.52
CA GLY A 70 5.99 10.69 -19.13
C GLY A 70 4.77 10.03 -18.47
N LYS A 71 3.62 9.86 -19.14
CA LYS A 71 2.40 9.25 -18.55
C LYS A 71 2.64 7.88 -17.89
N SER A 72 3.15 6.93 -18.68
CA SER A 72 3.43 5.58 -18.21
C SER A 72 4.54 5.58 -17.15
N THR A 73 5.50 6.50 -17.25
CA THR A 73 6.53 6.70 -16.23
C THR A 73 5.90 7.11 -14.90
N THR A 74 5.00 8.09 -14.90
CA THR A 74 4.27 8.54 -13.70
C THR A 74 3.42 7.41 -13.11
N LEU A 75 2.66 6.70 -13.94
CA LEU A 75 1.86 5.55 -13.49
C LEU A 75 2.73 4.45 -12.86
N ARG A 76 3.89 4.14 -13.44
CA ARG A 76 4.83 3.14 -12.91
C ARG A 76 5.49 3.60 -11.61
N MET A 77 5.74 4.90 -11.44
CA MET A 77 6.23 5.47 -10.18
C MET A 77 5.19 5.35 -9.07
N ILE A 78 3.92 5.69 -9.34
CA ILE A 78 2.82 5.44 -8.39
C ILE A 78 2.75 3.95 -8.07
N ALA A 79 2.95 3.10 -9.09
CA ALA A 79 2.90 1.66 -8.93
C ALA A 79 4.07 1.04 -8.15
N GLY A 80 5.15 1.79 -7.93
CA GLY A 80 6.41 1.29 -7.36
C GLY A 80 7.22 0.41 -8.31
N LEU A 81 6.87 0.38 -9.59
CA LEU A 81 7.62 -0.34 -10.63
C LEU A 81 8.78 0.50 -11.19
N GLU A 82 8.79 1.79 -10.87
CA GLU A 82 9.83 2.74 -11.21
C GLU A 82 10.14 3.58 -9.96
N SER A 83 11.42 3.84 -9.68
CA SER A 83 11.80 4.71 -8.56
C SER A 83 11.54 6.18 -8.87
N ILE A 84 11.21 6.97 -7.86
CA ILE A 84 11.11 8.44 -7.94
C ILE A 84 12.51 9.02 -7.70
N THR A 85 12.94 9.99 -8.50
CA THR A 85 14.26 10.62 -8.34
C THR A 85 14.24 11.71 -7.27
N ALA A 86 13.19 12.53 -7.26
CA ALA A 86 12.96 13.55 -6.24
C ALA A 86 11.46 13.85 -6.11
N GLY A 87 11.06 14.41 -4.97
CA GLY A 87 9.66 14.65 -4.63
C GLY A 87 9.04 13.50 -3.84
N ASP A 88 7.81 13.70 -3.41
CA ASP A 88 7.14 12.87 -2.41
C ASP A 88 5.81 12.35 -2.95
N LEU A 89 5.62 11.03 -2.86
CA LEU A 89 4.37 10.34 -3.18
C LEU A 89 3.76 9.85 -1.87
N TYR A 90 2.48 10.16 -1.67
CA TYR A 90 1.67 9.64 -0.58
C TYR A 90 0.46 8.88 -1.13
N ILE A 91 0.11 7.77 -0.48
CA ILE A 91 -1.09 6.96 -0.77
C ILE A 91 -1.80 6.70 0.55
N ASP A 92 -3.05 7.17 0.67
CA ASP A 92 -3.86 7.10 1.90
C ASP A 92 -3.13 7.72 3.10
N GLY A 93 -2.45 8.86 2.88
CA GLY A 93 -1.61 9.54 3.87
C GLY A 93 -0.23 8.92 4.11
N VAL A 94 0.03 7.70 3.61
CA VAL A 94 1.31 6.99 3.82
C VAL A 94 2.33 7.36 2.74
N TYR A 95 3.53 7.75 3.15
CA TYR A 95 4.67 7.96 2.25
C TYR A 95 5.02 6.67 1.52
N ALA A 96 4.92 6.72 0.20
CA ALA A 96 4.95 5.53 -0.63
C ALA A 96 6.23 5.38 -1.46
N ASN A 97 7.16 6.34 -1.48
CA ASN A 97 8.36 6.26 -2.33
C ASN A 97 9.14 4.96 -2.11
N ASP A 98 9.32 4.56 -0.85
CA ASP A 98 10.09 3.39 -0.45
C ASP A 98 9.25 2.12 -0.23
N LEU A 99 7.92 2.23 -0.36
CA LEU A 99 7.04 1.06 -0.27
C LEU A 99 7.23 0.16 -1.49
N GLU A 100 7.47 -1.14 -1.25
CA GLU A 100 7.44 -2.15 -2.30
C GLU A 100 6.06 -2.21 -2.99
N PRO A 101 5.98 -2.53 -4.30
CA PRO A 101 4.72 -2.56 -5.05
C PRO A 101 3.59 -3.39 -4.42
N LYS A 102 3.95 -4.49 -3.73
CA LYS A 102 2.99 -5.37 -3.06
C LYS A 102 2.33 -4.72 -1.84
N ASN A 103 3.02 -3.76 -1.20
CA ASN A 103 2.59 -3.07 0.01
C ASN A 103 1.80 -1.79 -0.28
N ARG A 104 1.81 -1.28 -1.53
CA ARG A 104 1.04 -0.07 -1.93
C ARG A 104 -0.46 -0.29 -2.11
N ASP A 105 -0.94 -1.52 -1.95
CA ASP A 105 -2.36 -1.94 -2.12
C ASP A 105 -3.07 -1.41 -3.39
N ILE A 106 -2.33 -1.40 -4.49
CA ILE A 106 -2.78 -0.97 -5.81
C ILE A 106 -3.01 -2.16 -6.76
N ALA A 107 -3.83 -1.96 -7.79
CA ALA A 107 -3.94 -2.87 -8.92
C ALA A 107 -3.57 -2.13 -10.22
N MET A 108 -2.64 -2.69 -10.99
CA MET A 108 -2.20 -2.12 -12.26
C MET A 108 -2.57 -3.02 -13.44
N VAL A 109 -3.10 -2.42 -14.50
CA VAL A 109 -3.32 -3.04 -15.80
C VAL A 109 -2.30 -2.48 -16.78
N PHE A 110 -1.51 -3.38 -17.39
CA PHE A 110 -0.44 -3.03 -18.33
C PHE A 110 -0.95 -2.97 -19.76
N GLN A 111 -0.31 -2.13 -20.58
CA GLN A 111 -0.54 -2.02 -22.03
C GLN A 111 -0.39 -3.38 -22.76
N SER A 112 0.60 -4.20 -22.39
CA SER A 112 0.81 -5.54 -22.97
C SER A 112 -0.01 -6.64 -22.28
N TYR A 113 -0.96 -6.27 -21.41
CA TYR A 113 -1.82 -7.12 -20.57
C TYR A 113 -1.09 -7.97 -19.50
N ALA A 114 0.19 -8.29 -19.72
CA ALA A 114 1.06 -9.08 -18.86
C ALA A 114 0.41 -10.40 -18.36
N LEU A 115 -0.38 -11.06 -19.22
CA LEU A 115 -1.07 -12.31 -18.90
C LEU A 115 -0.10 -13.50 -18.91
N TYR A 116 -0.29 -14.45 -18.00
CA TYR A 116 0.44 -15.70 -17.97
C TYR A 116 -0.07 -16.64 -19.07
N PRO A 117 0.74 -16.92 -20.13
CA PRO A 117 0.25 -17.63 -21.32
C PRO A 117 -0.01 -19.12 -21.07
N HIS A 118 0.57 -19.67 -20.02
CA HIS A 118 0.43 -21.08 -19.64
C HIS A 118 -0.79 -21.34 -18.73
N MET A 119 -1.38 -20.29 -18.14
CA MET A 119 -2.55 -20.37 -17.26
C MET A 119 -3.85 -20.11 -18.05
N SER A 120 -4.98 -20.63 -17.56
CA SER A 120 -6.30 -20.25 -18.08
C SER A 120 -6.68 -18.82 -17.70
N VAL A 121 -7.79 -18.30 -18.22
CA VAL A 121 -8.37 -17.01 -17.82
C VAL A 121 -8.66 -16.99 -16.32
N ALA A 122 -9.37 -18.00 -15.80
CA ALA A 122 -9.64 -18.14 -14.37
C ALA A 122 -8.34 -18.26 -13.56
N GLY A 123 -7.33 -18.94 -14.11
CA GLY A 123 -5.99 -19.03 -13.52
C GLY A 123 -5.32 -17.67 -13.38
N ASN A 124 -5.33 -16.88 -14.47
CA ASN A 124 -4.80 -15.52 -14.49
C ASN A 124 -5.49 -14.62 -13.46
N MET A 125 -6.82 -14.62 -13.41
CA MET A 125 -7.60 -13.81 -12.47
C MET A 125 -7.37 -14.26 -11.01
N SER A 126 -7.37 -15.57 -10.74
CA SER A 126 -7.23 -16.09 -9.37
C SER A 126 -5.80 -16.06 -8.81
N PHE A 127 -4.77 -15.85 -9.63
CA PHE A 127 -3.37 -16.02 -9.22
C PHE A 127 -2.99 -15.16 -8.00
N GLY A 128 -3.31 -13.87 -8.03
CA GLY A 128 -3.00 -12.96 -6.92
C GLY A 128 -3.74 -13.34 -5.62
N LEU A 129 -4.99 -13.77 -5.73
CA LEU A 129 -5.81 -14.19 -4.60
C LEU A 129 -5.30 -15.50 -3.95
N LYS A 130 -4.78 -16.42 -4.75
CA LYS A 130 -4.18 -17.68 -4.26
C LYS A 130 -2.90 -17.43 -3.49
N ASN A 131 -2.08 -16.48 -3.92
CA ASN A 131 -0.78 -16.20 -3.31
C ASN A 131 -0.90 -15.28 -2.09
N ARG A 132 -1.91 -14.41 -2.05
CA ARG A 132 -2.16 -13.51 -0.91
C ARG A 132 -2.71 -14.29 0.28
N LYS A 133 -2.16 -14.00 1.46
CA LYS A 133 -2.81 -14.34 2.73
C LYS A 133 -3.55 -13.12 3.23
N VAL A 134 -4.76 -13.34 3.75
CA VAL A 134 -5.57 -12.29 4.36
C VAL A 134 -5.68 -12.52 5.86
N PRO A 135 -5.66 -11.46 6.69
CA PRO A 135 -5.98 -11.57 8.10
C PRO A 135 -7.39 -12.16 8.25
N THR A 136 -7.50 -13.32 8.88
CA THR A 136 -8.78 -14.00 9.09
C THR A 136 -9.02 -14.14 10.59
N GLN A 137 -10.16 -13.66 11.07
CA GLN A 137 -10.56 -13.80 12.48
C GLN A 137 -10.64 -15.28 12.85
N GLN A 138 -10.16 -15.62 14.04
CA GLN A 138 -10.24 -16.98 14.58
C GLN A 138 -11.44 -17.09 15.53
N PHE A 139 -12.07 -18.27 15.54
CA PHE A 139 -13.22 -18.58 16.37
C PHE A 139 -12.93 -19.85 17.19
N ASP A 140 -13.54 -19.98 18.35
CA ASP A 140 -13.50 -21.22 19.16
C ASP A 140 -14.41 -22.32 18.56
N LYS A 141 -14.63 -23.40 19.32
CA LYS A 141 -15.43 -24.54 18.85
C LYS A 141 -16.92 -24.21 18.84
N GLU A 142 -17.33 -23.24 19.64
CA GLU A 142 -18.68 -22.76 19.85
C GLU A 142 -19.06 -21.66 18.84
N GLY A 143 -18.07 -21.10 18.14
CA GLY A 143 -18.24 -20.11 17.08
C GLY A 143 -18.04 -18.66 17.53
N GLU A 144 -17.52 -18.45 18.75
CA GLU A 144 -17.23 -17.13 19.30
C GLU A 144 -15.82 -16.66 18.91
N PRO A 145 -15.60 -15.36 18.65
CA PRO A 145 -14.28 -14.83 18.33
C PRO A 145 -13.25 -15.15 19.42
N LEU A 146 -12.13 -15.75 19.02
CA LEU A 146 -11.01 -15.95 19.93
C LEU A 146 -10.42 -14.60 20.30
N LYS A 147 -10.38 -14.33 21.61
CA LYS A 147 -9.69 -13.17 22.17
C LYS A 147 -8.48 -13.60 22.97
N ALA A 148 -7.36 -12.91 22.78
CA ALA A 148 -6.14 -13.20 23.53
C ALA A 148 -5.34 -11.92 23.81
N ILE A 149 -4.49 -11.98 24.82
CA ILE A 149 -3.49 -10.95 25.08
C ILE A 149 -2.45 -10.98 23.96
N ASN A 150 -2.29 -9.86 23.25
CA ASN A 150 -1.30 -9.75 22.16
C ASN A 150 0.12 -9.58 22.73
N ARG A 151 0.68 -10.68 23.24
CA ARG A 151 2.02 -10.71 23.84
C ARG A 151 3.13 -10.29 22.88
N GLY A 152 2.93 -10.48 21.56
CA GLY A 152 3.88 -10.02 20.55
C GLY A 152 3.95 -8.50 20.51
N LEU A 153 2.80 -7.85 20.32
CA LEU A 153 2.68 -6.40 20.31
C LEU A 153 3.17 -5.78 21.63
N ILE A 154 2.85 -6.38 22.78
CA ILE A 154 3.35 -5.91 24.08
C ILE A 154 4.89 -5.92 24.10
N ARG A 155 5.54 -6.98 23.62
CA ARG A 155 7.02 -7.04 23.56
C ARG A 155 7.61 -6.00 22.61
N ASP A 156 6.96 -5.77 21.48
CA ASP A 156 7.42 -4.77 20.50
C ASP A 156 7.33 -3.36 21.11
N LEU A 157 6.22 -3.03 21.77
CA LEU A 157 6.04 -1.77 22.51
C LEU A 157 7.00 -1.64 23.70
N GLU A 158 7.27 -2.72 24.44
CA GLU A 158 8.26 -2.71 25.53
C GLU A 158 9.69 -2.43 24.99
N ARG A 159 10.04 -3.00 23.83
CA ARG A 159 11.30 -2.71 23.15
C ARG A 159 11.37 -1.26 22.69
N GLU A 160 10.29 -0.74 22.12
CA GLU A 160 10.18 0.65 21.70
C GLU A 160 10.34 1.62 22.88
N SER A 161 9.59 1.40 23.96
CA SER A 161 9.69 2.18 25.21
C SER A 161 11.12 2.20 25.73
N LYS A 162 11.81 1.05 25.75
CA LYS A 162 13.21 0.96 26.20
C LYS A 162 14.13 1.78 25.30
N ASN A 163 13.97 1.70 23.98
CA ASN A 163 14.76 2.48 23.04
C ASN A 163 14.54 3.98 23.19
N LEU A 164 13.30 4.40 23.49
CA LEU A 164 12.95 5.80 23.72
C LEU A 164 13.51 6.32 25.05
N GLU A 165 13.52 5.49 26.10
CA GLU A 165 14.19 5.81 27.38
C GLU A 165 15.70 6.00 27.21
N LEU A 166 16.38 5.16 26.41
CA LEU A 166 17.79 5.37 26.06
C LEU A 166 17.98 6.71 25.33
N PHE A 167 17.16 6.97 24.31
CA PHE A 167 17.24 8.22 23.55
C PHE A 167 16.99 9.46 24.41
N LYS A 168 16.09 9.37 25.39
CA LYS A 168 15.88 10.43 26.39
C LYS A 168 17.15 10.73 27.17
N GLN A 169 17.87 9.69 27.61
CA GLN A 169 19.13 9.85 28.34
C GLN A 169 20.21 10.51 27.48
N ASP A 170 20.32 10.11 26.21
CA ASP A 170 21.25 10.73 25.27
C ASP A 170 20.93 12.23 25.09
N CYS A 171 19.65 12.59 24.93
CA CYS A 171 19.24 14.00 24.84
C CYS A 171 19.59 14.81 26.11
N ILE A 172 19.44 14.20 27.30
CA ILE A 172 19.83 14.84 28.56
C ILE A 172 21.34 15.07 28.61
N ASN A 173 22.13 14.07 28.21
CA ASN A 173 23.59 14.15 28.18
C ASN A 173 24.09 15.23 27.21
N ASP A 174 23.45 15.34 26.05
CA ASP A 174 23.77 16.31 25.00
C ASP A 174 23.13 17.70 25.23
N LYS A 175 22.43 17.89 26.35
CA LYS A 175 21.72 19.14 26.73
C LYS A 175 20.64 19.58 25.75
N VAL A 176 20.03 18.64 25.03
CA VAL A 176 18.90 18.85 24.11
C VAL A 176 17.59 18.69 24.89
N LEU A 177 17.34 19.62 25.82
CA LEU A 177 16.27 19.48 26.81
C LEU A 177 14.88 19.78 26.24
N GLU A 178 14.80 20.55 25.16
CA GLU A 178 13.55 20.94 24.51
C GLU A 178 12.76 19.75 23.95
N LYS A 179 13.41 18.61 23.68
CA LYS A 179 12.76 17.38 23.19
C LYS A 179 12.20 16.50 24.29
N ILE A 180 12.59 16.72 25.55
CA ILE A 180 12.21 15.87 26.68
C ILE A 180 10.70 15.79 26.91
N PRO A 181 9.93 16.90 26.88
CA PRO A 181 8.49 16.84 27.13
C PRO A 181 7.73 15.96 26.12
N GLU A 182 8.16 15.97 24.86
CA GLU A 182 7.59 15.14 23.80
C GLU A 182 7.90 13.67 24.06
N ILE A 183 9.19 13.33 24.31
CA ILE A 183 9.60 11.95 24.62
C ILE A 183 8.85 11.40 25.85
N ASP A 184 8.62 12.22 26.88
CA ASP A 184 7.86 11.82 28.07
C ASP A 184 6.38 11.58 27.76
N ARG A 185 5.79 12.32 26.82
CA ARG A 185 4.43 12.09 26.35
C ARG A 185 4.34 10.74 25.63
N ASP A 186 5.24 10.48 24.70
CA ASP A 186 5.27 9.24 23.91
C ASP A 186 5.49 8.02 24.81
N LEU A 187 6.41 8.12 25.78
CA LEU A 187 6.65 7.08 26.79
C LEU A 187 5.40 6.78 27.62
N ASN A 188 4.67 7.81 28.04
CA ASN A 188 3.42 7.63 28.79
C ASN A 188 2.32 7.00 27.94
N GLU A 189 2.23 7.36 26.66
CA GLU A 189 1.29 6.77 25.72
C GLU A 189 1.60 5.28 25.49
N ILE A 190 2.86 4.94 25.24
CA ILE A 190 3.31 3.55 25.07
C ILE A 190 3.02 2.74 26.34
N LYS A 191 3.34 3.27 27.54
CA LYS A 191 3.02 2.60 28.82
C LYS A 191 1.53 2.35 28.99
N THR A 192 0.71 3.36 28.68
CA THR A 192 -0.76 3.26 28.74
C THR A 192 -1.27 2.17 27.77
N LYS A 193 -0.75 2.13 26.54
CA LYS A 193 -1.08 1.08 25.55
C LYS A 193 -0.69 -0.31 26.05
N ILE A 194 0.51 -0.46 26.63
CA ILE A 194 0.98 -1.73 27.20
C ILE A 194 0.06 -2.20 28.33
N ASP A 195 -0.24 -1.33 29.29
CA ASP A 195 -1.08 -1.67 30.44
C ASP A 195 -2.51 -2.03 30.01
N TYR A 196 -3.07 -1.30 29.04
CA TYR A 196 -4.33 -1.65 28.41
C TYR A 196 -4.28 -3.05 27.78
N LEU A 197 -3.27 -3.33 26.94
CA LEU A 197 -3.15 -4.61 26.23
C LEU A 197 -2.90 -5.80 27.15
N LYS A 198 -2.32 -5.58 28.35
CA LYS A 198 -2.09 -6.64 29.36
C LYS A 198 -3.39 -7.18 29.97
N VAL A 199 -4.43 -6.36 30.04
CA VAL A 199 -5.70 -6.72 30.70
C VAL A 199 -6.89 -6.80 29.75
N ASN A 200 -6.76 -6.30 28.52
CA ASN A 200 -7.81 -6.33 27.50
C ASN A 200 -7.46 -7.31 26.37
N PRO A 201 -8.07 -8.51 26.35
CA PRO A 201 -7.94 -9.44 25.24
C PRO A 201 -8.47 -8.84 23.94
N VAL A 202 -7.70 -8.99 22.86
CA VAL A 202 -8.06 -8.53 21.51
C VAL A 202 -8.36 -9.71 20.61
N ASP A 203 -9.15 -9.47 19.56
CA ASP A 203 -9.50 -10.49 18.57
C ASP A 203 -8.24 -11.05 17.90
N VAL A 204 -8.19 -12.38 17.80
CA VAL A 204 -7.05 -13.09 17.24
C VAL A 204 -7.27 -13.28 15.74
N TYR A 205 -6.34 -12.75 14.94
CA TYR A 205 -6.31 -12.94 13.50
C TYR A 205 -5.14 -13.85 13.10
N LYS A 206 -5.35 -14.63 12.03
CA LYS A 206 -4.28 -15.41 11.40
C LYS A 206 -4.30 -15.18 9.89
N ASN A 207 -3.12 -14.94 9.33
CA ASN A 207 -2.94 -14.85 7.88
C ASN A 207 -3.17 -16.22 7.24
N LYS A 208 -4.30 -16.36 6.54
CA LYS A 208 -4.68 -17.59 5.82
C LYS A 208 -4.93 -17.29 4.34
N HIS A 209 -4.78 -18.31 3.50
CA HIS A 209 -5.22 -18.22 2.12
C HIS A 209 -6.74 -18.14 2.05
N LEU A 210 -7.26 -17.40 1.08
CA LEU A 210 -8.69 -17.35 0.82
C LEU A 210 -9.22 -18.75 0.47
N PRO A 211 -10.41 -19.14 0.96
CA PRO A 211 -11.07 -20.38 0.56
C PRO A 211 -11.26 -20.45 -0.96
N LYS A 212 -11.14 -21.65 -1.53
CA LYS A 212 -11.28 -21.87 -2.98
C LYS A 212 -12.63 -21.38 -3.52
N GLU A 213 -13.71 -21.60 -2.76
CA GLU A 213 -15.05 -21.15 -3.12
C GLU A 213 -15.16 -19.63 -3.19
N GLU A 214 -14.57 -18.92 -2.23
CA GLU A 214 -14.53 -17.45 -2.22
C GLU A 214 -13.73 -16.91 -3.42
N ILE A 215 -12.59 -17.53 -3.74
CA ILE A 215 -11.81 -17.18 -4.94
C ILE A 215 -12.63 -17.42 -6.21
N ARG A 216 -13.32 -18.56 -6.31
CA ARG A 216 -14.17 -18.92 -7.46
C ARG A 216 -15.30 -17.91 -7.62
N LYS A 217 -15.96 -17.53 -6.52
CA LYS A 217 -17.02 -16.52 -6.51
C LYS A 217 -16.52 -15.17 -7.05
N ARG A 218 -15.44 -14.62 -6.49
CA ARG A 218 -14.86 -13.35 -6.96
C ARG A 218 -14.47 -13.37 -8.43
N VAL A 219 -13.87 -14.47 -8.89
CA VAL A 219 -13.52 -14.65 -10.31
C VAL A 219 -14.77 -14.68 -11.19
N MET A 220 -15.81 -15.40 -10.77
CA MET A 220 -17.07 -15.47 -11.52
C MET A 220 -17.77 -14.11 -11.58
N ASP A 221 -17.86 -13.40 -10.46
CA ASP A 221 -18.48 -12.07 -10.37
C ASP A 221 -17.78 -11.08 -11.31
N ALA A 222 -16.44 -11.02 -11.25
CA ALA A 222 -15.66 -10.18 -12.16
C ALA A 222 -15.80 -10.61 -13.63
N ALA A 223 -15.83 -11.92 -13.91
CA ALA A 223 -15.99 -12.43 -15.27
C ALA A 223 -17.38 -12.13 -15.86
N GLN A 224 -18.44 -12.11 -15.04
CA GLN A 224 -19.78 -11.71 -15.45
C GLN A 224 -19.83 -10.22 -15.83
N ILE A 225 -19.29 -9.35 -14.96
CA ILE A 225 -19.20 -7.90 -15.22
C ILE A 225 -18.47 -7.63 -16.54
N LEU A 226 -17.40 -8.37 -16.80
CA LEU A 226 -16.55 -8.21 -17.97
C LEU A 226 -17.01 -9.03 -19.19
N GLN A 227 -18.12 -9.76 -19.09
CA GLN A 227 -18.64 -10.62 -20.16
C GLN A 227 -17.59 -11.58 -20.73
N ILE A 228 -16.85 -12.26 -19.83
CA ILE A 228 -15.83 -13.26 -20.18
C ILE A 228 -16.04 -14.62 -19.49
N SER A 229 -17.21 -14.84 -18.88
CA SER A 229 -17.53 -16.08 -18.14
C SER A 229 -17.34 -17.35 -18.99
N GLU A 230 -17.70 -17.32 -20.27
CA GLU A 230 -17.55 -18.46 -21.19
C GLU A 230 -16.09 -18.78 -21.57
N TYR A 231 -15.16 -17.88 -21.25
CA TYR A 231 -13.74 -18.01 -21.58
C TYR A 231 -12.88 -18.44 -20.39
N LEU A 232 -13.46 -18.64 -19.20
CA LEU A 232 -12.74 -18.90 -17.95
C LEU A 232 -11.72 -20.06 -18.05
N ASP A 233 -12.06 -21.11 -18.81
CA ASP A 233 -11.20 -22.29 -18.99
C ASP A 233 -10.21 -22.16 -20.16
N ARG A 234 -10.36 -21.13 -21.01
CA ARG A 234 -9.46 -20.91 -22.16
C ARG A 234 -8.13 -20.31 -21.71
N LYS A 235 -7.11 -20.47 -22.55
CA LYS A 235 -5.80 -19.80 -22.39
C LYS A 235 -5.77 -18.49 -23.19
N PRO A 236 -4.93 -17.50 -22.82
CA PRO A 236 -4.85 -16.21 -23.52
C PRO A 236 -4.64 -16.32 -25.04
N LYS A 237 -3.88 -17.32 -25.50
CA LYS A 237 -3.64 -17.56 -26.94
C LYS A 237 -4.89 -17.87 -27.77
N ALA A 238 -5.98 -18.26 -27.12
CA ALA A 238 -7.27 -18.60 -27.76
C ALA A 238 -8.30 -17.45 -27.67
N LEU A 239 -7.84 -16.25 -27.31
CA LEU A 239 -8.67 -15.07 -27.11
C LEU A 239 -8.28 -13.97 -28.10
N SER A 240 -9.24 -13.11 -28.42
CA SER A 240 -8.97 -11.85 -29.12
C SER A 240 -8.21 -10.86 -28.22
N GLY A 241 -7.62 -9.81 -28.81
CA GLY A 241 -6.94 -8.75 -28.06
C GLY A 241 -7.86 -8.10 -27.02
N GLY A 242 -9.08 -7.70 -27.42
CA GLY A 242 -10.06 -7.13 -26.51
C GLY A 242 -10.53 -8.10 -25.41
N GLN A 243 -10.58 -9.40 -25.67
CA GLN A 243 -10.84 -10.40 -24.62
C GLN A 243 -9.66 -10.48 -23.64
N CYS A 244 -8.41 -10.54 -24.12
CA CYS A 244 -7.21 -10.50 -23.27
C CYS A 244 -7.17 -9.25 -22.38
N GLN A 245 -7.51 -8.09 -22.93
CA GLN A 245 -7.62 -6.85 -22.18
C GLN A 245 -8.63 -6.95 -21.04
N ARG A 246 -9.83 -7.51 -21.31
CA ARG A 246 -10.84 -7.75 -20.26
C ARG A 246 -10.33 -8.74 -19.20
N VAL A 247 -9.57 -9.76 -19.58
CA VAL A 247 -8.92 -10.64 -18.59
C VAL A 247 -7.93 -9.87 -17.70
N ALA A 248 -7.15 -8.94 -18.26
CA ALA A 248 -6.23 -8.10 -17.50
C ALA A 248 -6.97 -7.17 -16.52
N LEU A 249 -8.08 -6.55 -16.95
CA LEU A 249 -8.98 -5.81 -16.07
C LEU A 249 -9.55 -6.71 -14.96
N GLY A 250 -9.95 -7.93 -15.30
CA GLY A 250 -10.45 -8.92 -14.35
C GLY A 250 -9.44 -9.24 -13.24
N ARG A 251 -8.14 -9.32 -13.56
CA ARG A 251 -7.07 -9.49 -12.57
C ARG A 251 -6.98 -8.34 -11.57
N ALA A 252 -7.22 -7.11 -12.03
CA ALA A 252 -7.24 -5.94 -11.17
C ALA A 252 -8.50 -5.95 -10.28
N ILE A 253 -9.67 -6.16 -10.86
CA ILE A 253 -10.98 -6.12 -10.16
C ILE A 253 -11.03 -7.14 -9.02
N VAL A 254 -10.64 -8.40 -9.27
CA VAL A 254 -10.71 -9.46 -8.25
C VAL A 254 -9.84 -9.19 -7.01
N ARG A 255 -8.80 -8.34 -7.14
CA ARG A 255 -7.90 -7.99 -6.03
C ARG A 255 -8.58 -7.04 -5.02
N ASN A 256 -9.61 -6.29 -5.43
CA ASN A 256 -10.24 -5.24 -4.65
C ASN A 256 -9.22 -4.27 -4.03
N ALA A 257 -8.34 -3.72 -4.88
CA ALA A 257 -7.31 -2.78 -4.49
C ALA A 257 -7.88 -1.38 -4.23
N LYS A 258 -7.17 -0.55 -3.47
CA LYS A 258 -7.60 0.82 -3.17
C LYS A 258 -7.42 1.79 -4.35
N VAL A 259 -6.37 1.59 -5.16
CA VAL A 259 -6.11 2.36 -6.39
C VAL A 259 -6.07 1.43 -7.60
N PHE A 260 -6.76 1.83 -8.66
CA PHE A 260 -6.69 1.17 -9.97
C PHE A 260 -5.90 2.05 -10.93
N LEU A 261 -4.80 1.50 -11.45
CA LEU A 261 -3.95 2.15 -12.45
C LEU A 261 -4.10 1.41 -13.78
N MET A 262 -4.31 2.16 -14.86
CA MET A 262 -4.46 1.59 -16.20
C MET A 262 -3.53 2.32 -17.16
N ASP A 263 -2.55 1.62 -17.71
CA ASP A 263 -1.60 2.16 -18.68
C ASP A 263 -2.04 1.76 -20.10
N GLU A 264 -2.66 2.71 -20.80
CA GLU A 264 -3.24 2.55 -22.15
C GLU A 264 -4.04 1.25 -22.30
N PRO A 265 -5.11 1.06 -21.51
CA PRO A 265 -5.83 -0.20 -21.54
C PRO A 265 -6.56 -0.40 -22.87
N LEU A 266 -7.02 0.66 -23.55
CA LEU A 266 -7.98 0.66 -24.68
C LEU A 266 -7.33 1.01 -26.02
#